data_AF-A0A411WLX5-F1
#
_entry.id   AF-A0A411WLX5-F1
#
_cell.length_a   1.000
_cell.length_b   1.000
_cell.length_c   1.000
_cell.angle_alpha   90.00
_cell.angle_beta   90.00
_cell.angle_gamma   90.00
#
_symmetry.space_group_name_H-M   'P 1'
#
loop_
_entity.id
_entity.type
_entity.pdbx_description
1 polymer ?
#
loop_
_entity_poly.entity_id
_entity_poly.type
_entity_poly.pdbx_seq_one_letter_code
_entity_poly.pdbx_strand_id
1 'polypeptide(L)' 'MRKPITLNPAAYKASQLDMLIFTIEEVAHDEEASKKLVTLISIAADLIAEINESLHSEVSHG' A
#
# COMPACT_ATOMS: atom_id res chain seq x y z
N MET A 1 17.74 27.71 -1.30
CA MET A 1 16.45 27.08 -0.93
C MET A 1 16.39 25.71 -1.59
N ARG A 2 16.31 24.60 -0.84
CA ARG A 2 16.13 23.27 -1.45
C ARG A 2 14.71 23.21 -2.01
N LYS A 3 14.56 22.84 -3.28
CA LYS A 3 13.23 22.65 -3.88
C LYS A 3 12.50 21.52 -3.13
N PRO A 4 11.18 21.64 -2.89
CA PRO A 4 10.41 20.54 -2.33
C PRO A 4 10.54 19.32 -3.23
N ILE A 5 10.81 18.16 -2.64
CA ILE A 5 10.76 16.89 -3.37
C ILE A 5 9.28 16.65 -3.68
N THR A 6 8.95 16.62 -4.96
CA THR A 6 7.60 16.25 -5.42
C THR A 6 7.47 14.76 -5.18
N LEU A 7 6.84 14.39 -4.07
CA LEU A 7 6.57 13.00 -3.73
C LEU A 7 5.52 12.50 -4.72
N ASN A 8 5.88 11.54 -5.57
CA ASN A 8 4.89 10.86 -6.41
C ASN A 8 3.96 10.06 -5.47
N PRO A 9 2.65 10.39 -5.37
CA PRO A 9 1.74 9.75 -4.44
C PRO A 9 1.62 8.25 -4.69
N ALA A 10 1.65 7.80 -5.95
CA ALA A 10 1.60 6.39 -6.30
C ALA A 10 2.86 5.64 -5.85
N ALA A 11 4.04 6.22 -6.03
CA ALA A 11 5.30 5.63 -5.55
C ALA A 11 5.34 5.54 -4.01
N TYR A 12 4.82 6.55 -3.32
CA TYR A 12 4.70 6.54 -1.88
C TYR A 12 3.74 5.45 -1.39
N LYS A 13 2.53 5.38 -1.97
CA LYS A 13 1.55 4.34 -1.63
C LYS A 13 2.05 2.93 -1.94
N ALA A 14 2.77 2.73 -3.05
CA ALA A 14 3.40 1.45 -3.38
C ALA A 14 4.39 1.01 -2.28
N SER A 15 5.23 1.93 -1.79
CA SER A 15 6.17 1.61 -0.70
C SER A 15 5.47 1.26 0.62
N GLN A 16 4.30 1.86 0.89
CA GLN A 16 3.50 1.52 2.07
C GLN A 16 2.87 0.13 1.95
N LEU A 17 2.43 -0.25 0.75
CA LEU A 17 1.92 -1.59 0.46
C LEU A 17 3.01 -2.66 0.62
N ASP A 18 4.22 -2.41 0.14
CA ASP A 18 5.35 -3.33 0.27
C ASP A 18 5.68 -3.61 1.75
N MET A 19 5.72 -2.58 2.61
CA MET A 19 5.92 -2.78 4.06
C MET A 19 4.77 -3.57 4.70
N LEU A 20 3.54 -3.34 4.25
CA LEU A 20 2.37 -4.03 4.78
C LEU A 20 2.40 -5.52 4.41
N ILE A 21 2.77 -5.86 3.18
CA ILE A 21 2.97 -7.25 2.73
C ILE A 21 4.03 -7.93 3.58
N PHE A 22 5.19 -7.30 3.77
CA PHE A 22 6.26 -7.83 4.61
C PHE A 22 5.77 -8.13 6.05
N THR A 23 4.99 -7.21 6.62
CA THR A 23 4.43 -7.36 7.98
C THR A 23 3.39 -8.48 8.04
N ILE A 24 2.57 -8.65 6.99
CA ILE A 24 1.61 -9.75 6.87
C ILE A 24 2.36 -11.08 6.80
N GLU A 25 3.43 -11.17 6.02
CA GLU A 25 4.26 -12.38 5.93
C GLU A 25 4.90 -12.74 7.28
N GLU A 26 5.47 -11.75 8.00
CA GLU A 26 6.00 -11.98 9.36
C GLU A 26 4.94 -12.49 10.34
N VAL A 27 3.73 -11.93 10.28
CA VAL A 27 2.62 -12.30 11.17
C VAL A 27 1.96 -13.62 10.75
N ALA A 28 1.97 -13.99 9.47
CA ALA A 28 1.41 -15.25 8.97
C ALA A 28 2.15 -16.50 9.48
N HIS A 29 3.40 -16.34 9.92
CA HIS A 29 4.20 -17.41 10.51
C HIS A 29 3.89 -17.68 12.00
N ASP A 30 3.01 -16.90 12.63
CA ASP A 30 2.60 -17.05 14.03
C ASP A 30 1.23 -17.79 14.12
N GLU A 31 1.18 -18.90 14.88
CA GLU A 31 0.03 -19.83 14.94
C GLU A 31 -1.28 -19.21 15.47
N GLU A 32 -1.23 -18.06 16.16
CA GLU A 32 -2.43 -17.33 16.64
C GLU A 32 -2.94 -16.22 15.69
N ALA A 33 -2.27 -15.96 14.57
CA ALA A 33 -2.39 -14.71 13.80
C ALA A 33 -3.69 -14.48 13.02
N SER A 34 -4.58 -15.47 12.92
CA SER A 34 -5.67 -15.54 11.93
C SER A 34 -6.53 -14.27 11.81
N LYS A 35 -6.97 -13.65 12.92
CA LYS A 35 -7.84 -12.47 12.84
C LYS A 35 -7.12 -11.17 12.51
N LYS A 36 -5.88 -11.00 12.99
CA LYS A 36 -5.07 -9.81 12.68
C LYS A 36 -4.60 -9.85 11.23
N LEU A 37 -4.30 -11.03 10.72
CA LEU A 37 -3.91 -11.25 9.33
C LEU A 37 -5.03 -10.85 8.35
N VAL A 38 -6.28 -11.25 8.65
CA VAL A 38 -7.44 -10.85 7.83
C VAL A 38 -7.59 -9.34 7.76
N THR A 39 -7.45 -8.63 8.89
CA THR A 39 -7.52 -7.16 8.92
C THR A 39 -6.41 -6.53 8.09
N LEU A 40 -5.17 -7.04 8.19
CA LEU A 40 -4.05 -6.50 7.43
C LEU A 40 -4.21 -6.75 5.91
N ILE A 41 -4.73 -7.93 5.52
CA ILE A 41 -5.04 -8.24 4.12
C ILE A 41 -6.11 -7.29 3.57
N SER A 42 -7.15 -6.98 4.34
CA SER A 42 -8.16 -6.00 3.92
C SER A 42 -7.55 -4.61 3.69
N ILE A 43 -6.68 -4.15 4.60
CA ILE A 43 -5.99 -2.86 4.45
C ILE A 43 -5.11 -2.86 3.19
N ALA A 44 -4.43 -3.96 2.89
CA ALA A 44 -3.60 -4.08 1.69
C ALA A 44 -4.47 -4.02 0.41
N ALA A 45 -5.64 -4.67 0.41
CA ALA A 45 -6.57 -4.61 -0.71
C ALA A 45 -7.11 -3.18 -0.95
N ASP A 46 -7.45 -2.45 0.11
CA ASP A 46 -7.90 -1.06 0.03
C ASP A 46 -6.80 -0.16 -0.55
N LEU A 47 -5.54 -0.32 -0.11
CA LEU A 47 -4.39 0.41 -0.65
C LEU A 47 -4.14 0.13 -2.13
N ILE A 48 -4.27 -1.13 -2.56
CA ILE A 48 -4.14 -1.51 -3.97
C ILE A 48 -5.22 -0.82 -4.82
N ALA A 49 -6.46 -0.78 -4.33
CA ALA A 49 -7.56 -0.11 -5.01
C ALA A 49 -7.25 1.40 -5.19
N GLU A 50 -6.82 2.07 -4.12
CA GLU A 50 -6.47 3.50 -4.17
C GLU A 50 -5.29 3.80 -5.11
N ILE A 51 -4.29 2.92 -5.17
CA ILE A 51 -3.15 3.06 -6.09
C ILE A 51 -3.65 2.97 -7.53
N ASN A 52 -4.48 1.96 -7.83
CA ASN A 52 -5.02 1.76 -9.18
C ASN A 52 -5.92 2.92 -9.62
N GLU A 53 -6.75 3.45 -8.72
CA GLU A 53 -7.55 4.65 -8.99
C GLU A 53 -6.68 5.88 -9.24
N SER A 54 -5.64 6.09 -8.43
CA SER A 54 -4.71 7.21 -8.61
C SER A 54 -4.01 7.11 -9.97
N LEU A 55 -3.52 5.92 -10.34
CA LEU A 55 -2.90 5.67 -11.65
C LEU A 55 -3.89 5.86 -12.81
N HIS A 56 -5.14 5.40 -12.69
CA HIS A 56 -6.16 5.61 -13.73
C HIS A 56 -6.54 7.10 -13.89
N SER A 57 -6.55 7.86 -12.80
CA SER A 57 -6.83 9.29 -12.83
C SER A 57 -5.72 10.08 -13.55
N GLU A 58 -4.46 9.66 -13.39
CA GLU A 58 -3.31 10.26 -14.08
C GLU A 58 -3.33 9.96 -15.59
N VAL A 59 -3.80 8.78 -16.00
CA VAL A 59 -3.91 8.39 -17.42
C VAL A 59 -5.10 9.06 -18.13
N SER A 60 -6.18 9.37 -17.41
CA SER A 60 -7.40 10.00 -17.98
C SER A 60 -7.30 11.53 -18.16
N HIS A 61 -6.22 12.14 -17.69
CA HIS A 61 -5.96 13.59 -17.79
C HIS A 61 -4.67 13.92 -18.56
N GLY A 62 -4.08 12.93 -19.23
CA GLY A 62 -2.89 13.06 -20.10
C GLY A 62 -3.23 13.16 -21.58
#